data_AF-A0A3N1NPS5-F1
#
_entry.id   AF-A0A3N1NPS5-F1
#
_cell.length_a   1.000
_cell.length_b   1.000
_cell.length_c   1.000
_cell.angle_alpha   90.00
_cell.angle_beta   90.00
_cell.angle_gamma   90.00
#
_symmetry.space_group_name_H-M   'P 1'
#
loop_
_entity.id
_entity.type
_entity.pdbx_description
1 polymer ?
#
loop_
_entity_poly.entity_id
_entity_poly.type
_entity_poly.pdbx_seq_one_letter_code
_entity_poly.pdbx_strand_id
1 'polypeptide(L)'
;MLSLVYVSTMARPVTDEELAEILVIAREKNLQLGITGILAHQGSNCLGIIEGDDDVVRERFAGIRQDPRHINVREVAVDQISERAFPEWSMAFQPADPLIRDIPGFLDLFSDHPAAVPGGSGGSRAKALLGWFRKHPLAPLTDQGVGDAIEPRLQIISAAIMVLHDVGVERADMDQIADTAGISVDALRQHFPTRQSLLTATVDRWSSTLSRPLLPIAEQYGAVAYLHALIVAYSEEPALMRLLASTLAASSDPANEGADYYRTLYLRFRQTIRGALEHDIRTGREPDTMEPARATEQLLALYDGLRVQALLVPGFDIIEAFDRAASRMRRGWSEDYRRTDLFEIPLDRTREHANRPDLFGPE
;
A
#
# COMPACT_ATOMS: atom_id res chain seq x y z
N MET A 1 -5.00 -12.61 -28.79
CA MET A 1 -4.94 -11.96 -27.46
C MET A 1 -4.89 -13.05 -26.42
N LEU A 2 -4.34 -12.77 -25.24
CA LEU A 2 -4.07 -13.75 -24.20
C LEU A 2 -5.08 -13.62 -23.05
N SER A 3 -5.48 -14.74 -22.45
CA SER A 3 -6.11 -14.81 -21.13
C SER A 3 -5.14 -15.54 -20.20
N LEU A 4 -4.70 -14.90 -19.11
CA LEU A 4 -3.82 -15.48 -18.11
C LEU A 4 -4.54 -15.54 -16.77
N VAL A 5 -4.59 -16.73 -16.19
CA VAL A 5 -5.15 -17.02 -14.88
C VAL A 5 -3.99 -17.29 -13.92
N TYR A 6 -3.97 -16.60 -12.78
CA TYR A 6 -2.97 -16.79 -11.75
C TYR A 6 -3.59 -16.84 -10.36
N VAL A 7 -2.91 -17.52 -9.45
CA VAL A 7 -3.19 -17.46 -8.01
C VAL A 7 -2.03 -16.82 -7.29
N SER A 8 -2.30 -16.16 -6.17
CA SER A 8 -1.29 -15.60 -5.28
C SER A 8 -1.81 -15.59 -3.86
N THR A 9 -0.93 -15.35 -2.90
CA THR A 9 -1.27 -15.08 -1.51
C THR A 9 -0.79 -13.66 -1.18
N MET A 10 -1.51 -12.91 -0.37
CA MET A 10 -1.11 -11.58 0.06
C MET A 10 -0.13 -11.69 1.22
N ALA A 11 0.96 -10.92 1.18
CA ALA A 11 2.04 -10.95 2.19
C ALA A 11 1.56 -10.60 3.62
N ARG A 12 0.40 -9.96 3.73
CA ARG A 12 -0.35 -9.75 4.98
C ARG A 12 -1.85 -9.88 4.69
N PRO A 13 -2.68 -10.23 5.69
CA PRO A 13 -4.13 -10.08 5.60
C PRO A 13 -4.49 -8.67 5.12
N VAL A 14 -5.27 -8.60 4.05
CA VAL A 14 -5.73 -7.34 3.44
C VAL A 14 -7.21 -7.19 3.76
N THR A 15 -7.62 -6.03 4.25
CA THR A 15 -9.04 -5.74 4.48
C THR A 15 -9.74 -5.46 3.15
N ASP A 16 -11.06 -5.58 3.10
CA ASP A 16 -11.82 -5.33 1.88
C ASP A 16 -11.69 -3.89 1.37
N GLU A 17 -11.57 -2.93 2.29
CA GLU A 17 -11.34 -1.51 2.00
C GLU A 17 -9.96 -1.30 1.38
N GLU A 18 -8.92 -1.93 1.93
CA GLU A 18 -7.56 -1.88 1.39
C GLU A 18 -7.50 -2.50 -0.02
N LEU A 19 -8.27 -3.55 -0.26
CA LEU A 19 -8.33 -4.18 -1.57
C LEU A 19 -9.09 -3.31 -2.57
N ALA A 20 -10.16 -2.64 -2.16
CA ALA A 20 -10.87 -1.65 -2.99
C ALA A 20 -9.94 -0.50 -3.45
N GLU A 21 -9.07 0.00 -2.59
CA GLU A 21 -8.06 1.02 -2.96
C GLU A 21 -7.01 0.47 -3.95
N ILE A 22 -6.50 -0.73 -3.70
CA ILE A 22 -5.57 -1.42 -4.62
C ILE A 22 -6.21 -1.55 -6.00
N LEU A 23 -7.50 -1.82 -6.05
CA LEU A 23 -8.26 -1.99 -7.28
C LEU A 23 -8.51 -0.69 -8.02
N VAL A 24 -8.68 0.43 -7.34
CA VAL A 24 -8.77 1.75 -8.01
C VAL A 24 -7.51 2.00 -8.82
N ILE A 25 -6.34 1.83 -8.20
CA ILE A 25 -5.04 2.04 -8.84
C ILE A 25 -4.80 1.00 -9.94
N ALA A 26 -5.12 -0.28 -9.67
CA ALA A 26 -4.94 -1.35 -10.64
C ALA A 26 -5.86 -1.17 -11.86
N ARG A 27 -7.09 -0.67 -11.67
CA ARG A 27 -8.05 -0.38 -12.75
C ARG A 27 -7.57 0.74 -13.65
N GLU A 28 -7.07 1.84 -13.09
CA GLU A 28 -6.55 2.96 -13.89
C GLU A 28 -5.39 2.51 -14.78
N LYS A 29 -4.43 1.78 -14.20
CA LYS A 29 -3.28 1.23 -14.94
C LYS A 29 -3.69 0.19 -15.98
N ASN A 30 -4.61 -0.72 -15.64
CA ASN A 30 -5.09 -1.74 -16.57
C ASN A 30 -5.87 -1.12 -17.73
N LEU A 31 -6.68 -0.09 -17.46
CA LEU A 31 -7.43 0.63 -18.50
C LEU A 31 -6.49 1.30 -19.51
N GLN A 32 -5.43 1.95 -19.03
CA GLN A 32 -4.40 2.56 -19.89
C GLN A 32 -3.69 1.53 -20.77
N LEU A 33 -3.50 0.32 -20.27
CA LEU A 33 -2.85 -0.79 -20.98
C LEU A 33 -3.82 -1.63 -21.82
N GLY A 34 -5.11 -1.30 -21.86
CA GLY A 34 -6.11 -2.12 -22.55
C GLY A 34 -6.26 -3.53 -21.95
N ILE A 35 -5.97 -3.71 -20.66
CA ILE A 35 -6.09 -4.97 -19.93
C ILE A 35 -7.47 -5.03 -19.27
N THR A 36 -8.14 -6.18 -19.41
CA THR A 36 -9.41 -6.49 -18.74
C THR A 36 -9.26 -7.72 -17.86
N GLY A 37 -10.19 -7.99 -16.95
CA GLY A 37 -10.08 -9.13 -16.05
C GLY A 37 -10.86 -9.05 -14.75
N ILE A 38 -10.56 -9.98 -13.85
CA ILE A 38 -11.17 -10.12 -12.52
C ILE A 38 -10.07 -10.42 -11.49
N LEU A 39 -10.19 -9.84 -10.30
CA LEU A 39 -9.42 -10.23 -9.13
C LEU A 39 -10.40 -10.66 -8.03
N ALA A 40 -10.37 -11.94 -7.68
CA ALA A 40 -11.11 -12.49 -6.55
C ALA A 40 -10.14 -12.76 -5.39
N HIS A 41 -10.60 -12.61 -4.15
CA HIS A 41 -9.82 -12.97 -2.97
C HIS A 41 -10.68 -13.64 -1.90
N GLN A 42 -10.03 -14.37 -1.01
CA GLN A 42 -10.63 -14.89 0.22
C GLN A 42 -9.54 -15.02 1.28
N GLY A 43 -9.68 -14.28 2.38
CA GLY A 43 -8.60 -14.14 3.36
C GLY A 43 -7.35 -13.54 2.71
N SER A 44 -6.21 -14.22 2.80
CA SER A 44 -4.98 -13.82 2.11
C SER A 44 -4.85 -14.39 0.69
N ASN A 45 -5.68 -15.32 0.24
CA ASN A 45 -5.51 -15.93 -1.07
C ASN A 45 -6.24 -15.14 -2.17
N CYS A 46 -5.65 -15.04 -3.35
CA CYS A 46 -6.15 -14.30 -4.49
C CYS A 46 -6.13 -15.16 -5.76
N LEU A 47 -7.14 -14.97 -6.61
CA LEU A 47 -7.23 -15.48 -7.99
C LEU A 47 -7.37 -14.27 -8.91
N GLY A 48 -6.42 -14.07 -9.80
CA GLY A 48 -6.49 -13.05 -10.83
C GLY A 48 -6.65 -13.66 -12.22
N ILE A 49 -7.48 -13.02 -13.03
CA ILE A 49 -7.64 -13.28 -14.46
C ILE A 49 -7.34 -11.96 -15.15
N ILE A 50 -6.41 -11.97 -16.11
CA ILE A 50 -6.09 -10.80 -16.93
C ILE A 50 -6.11 -11.17 -18.41
N GLU A 51 -6.67 -10.29 -19.24
CA GLU A 51 -6.90 -10.48 -20.66
C GLU A 51 -6.43 -9.26 -21.45
N GLY A 52 -5.85 -9.47 -22.63
CA GLY A 52 -5.31 -8.40 -23.45
C GLY A 52 -4.32 -8.87 -24.50
N ASP A 53 -3.58 -7.94 -25.09
CA ASP A 53 -2.51 -8.29 -26.03
C ASP A 53 -1.42 -9.11 -25.34
N ASP A 54 -0.82 -10.06 -26.06
CA ASP A 54 0.03 -11.11 -25.47
C ASP A 54 1.18 -10.52 -24.64
N ASP A 55 1.98 -9.65 -25.28
CA ASP A 55 3.12 -9.00 -24.64
C ASP A 55 2.69 -8.14 -23.43
N VAL A 56 1.57 -7.43 -23.57
CA VAL A 56 1.03 -6.55 -22.53
C VAL A 56 0.54 -7.33 -21.31
N VAL A 57 -0.14 -8.47 -21.51
CA VAL A 57 -0.60 -9.35 -20.44
C VAL A 57 0.58 -9.98 -19.72
N ARG A 58 1.60 -10.43 -20.45
CA ARG A 58 2.81 -11.03 -19.86
C ARG A 58 3.61 -10.01 -19.06
N GLU A 59 3.79 -8.80 -19.58
CA GLU A 59 4.44 -7.71 -18.86
C GLU A 59 3.68 -7.36 -17.58
N ARG A 60 2.34 -7.26 -17.66
CA ARG A 60 1.52 -7.01 -16.48
C ARG A 60 1.64 -8.10 -15.43
N PHE A 61 1.64 -9.36 -15.86
CA PHE A 61 1.82 -10.51 -14.97
C PHE A 61 3.22 -10.53 -14.33
N ALA A 62 4.27 -10.19 -15.10
CA ALA A 62 5.62 -10.05 -14.57
C ALA A 62 5.67 -8.96 -13.47
N GLY A 63 5.00 -7.82 -13.70
CA GLY A 63 4.86 -6.78 -12.68
C GLY A 63 4.10 -7.25 -11.44
N ILE A 64 3.03 -8.04 -11.58
CA ILE A 64 2.30 -8.64 -10.45
C ILE A 64 3.19 -9.64 -9.68
N ARG A 65 4.03 -10.39 -10.38
CA ARG A 65 4.96 -11.35 -9.75
C ARG A 65 6.07 -10.69 -8.94
N GLN A 66 6.45 -9.47 -9.33
CA GLN A 66 7.43 -8.64 -8.63
C GLN A 66 6.80 -7.77 -7.54
N ASP A 67 5.47 -7.69 -7.52
CA ASP A 67 4.74 -6.88 -6.57
C ASP A 67 4.88 -7.44 -5.15
N PRO A 68 5.44 -6.67 -4.21
CA PRO A 68 5.73 -7.17 -2.86
C PRO A 68 4.48 -7.52 -2.06
N ARG A 69 3.30 -7.07 -2.50
CA ARG A 69 2.02 -7.44 -1.88
C ARG A 69 1.68 -8.91 -2.14
N HIS A 70 2.17 -9.48 -3.23
CA HIS A 70 1.88 -10.85 -3.62
C HIS A 70 3.06 -11.78 -3.28
N ILE A 71 2.73 -12.91 -2.68
CA ILE A 71 3.58 -14.07 -2.42
C ILE A 71 2.95 -15.29 -3.09
N ASN A 72 3.71 -16.37 -3.29
CA ASN A 72 3.23 -17.60 -3.95
C ASN A 72 2.49 -17.38 -5.29
N VAL A 73 2.96 -16.43 -6.10
CA VAL A 73 2.34 -16.12 -7.39
C VAL A 73 2.59 -17.25 -8.37
N ARG A 74 1.52 -17.92 -8.81
CA ARG A 74 1.56 -19.05 -9.72
C ARG A 74 0.61 -18.85 -10.89
N GLU A 75 1.12 -19.05 -12.08
CA GLU A 75 0.30 -19.19 -13.29
C GLU A 75 -0.46 -20.52 -13.23
N VAL A 76 -1.76 -20.47 -13.50
CA VAL A 76 -2.68 -21.63 -13.46
C VAL A 76 -3.11 -22.03 -14.87
N ALA A 77 -3.33 -21.05 -15.74
CA ALA A 77 -3.69 -21.28 -17.13
C ALA A 77 -3.31 -20.07 -17.99
N VAL A 78 -2.92 -20.35 -19.23
CA VAL A 78 -2.70 -19.35 -20.27
C VAL A 78 -3.37 -19.85 -21.54
N ASP A 79 -4.32 -19.07 -22.05
CA ASP A 79 -5.10 -19.42 -23.23
C ASP A 79 -5.01 -18.30 -24.27
N GLN A 80 -4.87 -18.66 -25.55
CA GLN A 80 -5.10 -17.71 -26.64
C GLN A 80 -6.61 -17.57 -26.84
N ILE A 81 -7.12 -16.34 -26.75
CA ILE A 81 -8.53 -16.03 -26.91
C ILE A 81 -8.73 -15.13 -28.14
N SER A 82 -9.86 -15.29 -28.82
CA SER A 82 -10.30 -14.41 -29.90
C SER A 82 -11.22 -13.30 -29.38
N GLU A 83 -11.87 -13.52 -28.24
CA GLU A 83 -12.78 -12.59 -27.57
C GLU A 83 -12.50 -12.59 -26.06
N ARG A 84 -12.60 -11.42 -25.43
CA ARG A 84 -12.41 -11.26 -23.97
C ARG A 84 -13.57 -11.90 -23.22
N ALA A 85 -13.27 -12.69 -22.19
CA ALA A 85 -14.30 -13.25 -21.32
C ALA A 85 -14.90 -12.19 -20.38
N PHE A 86 -14.14 -11.11 -20.10
CA PHE A 86 -14.52 -10.04 -19.18
C PHE A 86 -14.35 -8.64 -19.81
N PRO A 87 -15.01 -8.34 -20.95
CA PRO A 87 -14.75 -7.12 -21.72
C PRO A 87 -15.17 -5.83 -21.00
N GLU A 88 -16.16 -5.91 -20.10
CA GLU A 88 -16.69 -4.75 -19.36
C GLU A 88 -15.92 -4.43 -18.06
N TRP A 89 -14.89 -5.22 -17.73
CA TRP A 89 -14.27 -5.17 -16.41
C TRP A 89 -12.75 -5.00 -16.54
N SER A 90 -12.23 -3.81 -16.24
CA SER A 90 -10.77 -3.60 -16.14
C SER A 90 -10.16 -4.38 -14.96
N MET A 91 -10.97 -4.65 -13.92
CA MET A 91 -10.75 -5.61 -12.82
C MET A 91 -12.01 -5.69 -11.91
N ALA A 92 -12.80 -6.77 -11.95
CA ALA A 92 -13.92 -6.99 -11.00
C ALA A 92 -13.42 -7.45 -9.61
N PHE A 93 -14.17 -7.13 -8.54
CA PHE A 93 -13.80 -7.40 -7.14
C PHE A 93 -14.97 -7.90 -6.28
N GLN A 94 -14.66 -8.66 -5.23
CA GLN A 94 -15.60 -9.11 -4.21
C GLN A 94 -15.03 -8.93 -2.79
N PRO A 95 -15.69 -8.15 -1.91
CA PRO A 95 -15.39 -8.02 -0.48
C PRO A 95 -16.15 -9.04 0.41
N ALA A 96 -15.72 -9.22 1.65
CA ALA A 96 -16.46 -9.85 2.75
C ALA A 96 -17.45 -8.91 3.47
N ASP A 97 -17.32 -7.58 3.33
CA ASP A 97 -18.20 -6.57 3.94
C ASP A 97 -19.47 -6.24 3.10
N PRO A 98 -20.69 -6.33 3.68
CA PRO A 98 -21.94 -5.96 3.01
C PRO A 98 -22.07 -4.48 2.59
N LEU A 99 -21.27 -3.56 3.14
CA LEU A 99 -21.33 -2.11 2.88
C LEU A 99 -20.70 -1.68 1.54
N ILE A 100 -19.95 -2.59 0.88
CA ILE A 100 -19.17 -2.29 -0.33
C ILE A 100 -19.95 -2.58 -1.64
N ARG A 101 -21.21 -3.01 -1.53
CA ARG A 101 -22.09 -3.38 -2.66
C ARG A 101 -22.34 -2.25 -3.67
N ASP A 102 -22.17 -1.00 -3.27
CA ASP A 102 -22.48 0.18 -4.09
C ASP A 102 -21.29 0.72 -4.89
N ILE A 103 -20.12 0.06 -4.88
CA ILE A 103 -18.95 0.47 -5.68
C ILE A 103 -19.14 0.09 -7.16
N PRO A 104 -18.94 1.01 -8.13
CA PRO A 104 -18.94 0.69 -9.56
C PRO A 104 -17.96 -0.45 -9.88
N GLY A 105 -18.43 -1.51 -10.54
CA GLY A 105 -17.63 -2.71 -10.81
C GLY A 105 -17.58 -3.71 -9.65
N PHE A 106 -18.59 -3.74 -8.77
CA PHE A 106 -18.86 -4.80 -7.82
C PHE A 106 -19.56 -5.99 -8.50
N LEU A 107 -19.12 -7.23 -8.21
CA LEU A 107 -19.77 -8.47 -8.67
C LEU A 107 -19.82 -9.49 -7.52
N ASP A 108 -21.03 -9.81 -7.05
CA ASP A 108 -21.22 -10.84 -6.02
C ASP A 108 -21.19 -12.26 -6.63
N LEU A 109 -20.00 -12.87 -6.59
CA LEU A 109 -19.73 -14.16 -7.21
C LEU A 109 -20.21 -15.37 -6.38
N PHE A 110 -20.58 -15.20 -5.10
CA PHE A 110 -20.86 -16.31 -4.17
C PHE A 110 -22.25 -16.27 -3.53
N SER A 111 -23.12 -15.33 -3.91
CA SER A 111 -24.53 -15.36 -3.50
C SER A 111 -25.30 -16.56 -4.07
N ASP A 112 -26.29 -17.06 -3.31
CA ASP A 112 -27.19 -18.14 -3.72
C ASP A 112 -28.02 -17.80 -4.99
N HIS A 113 -28.14 -16.51 -5.31
CA HIS A 113 -28.70 -15.99 -6.55
C HIS A 113 -27.80 -14.90 -7.15
N PRO A 114 -26.78 -15.29 -7.94
CA PRO A 114 -25.91 -14.33 -8.59
C PRO A 114 -26.66 -13.62 -9.72
N ALA A 115 -26.53 -12.30 -9.82
CA ALA A 115 -26.83 -11.60 -11.05
C ALA A 115 -26.04 -12.30 -12.18
N ALA A 116 -26.75 -12.71 -13.23
CA ALA A 116 -26.15 -13.43 -14.34
C ALA A 116 -24.95 -12.62 -14.86
N VAL A 117 -23.78 -13.25 -14.95
CA VAL A 117 -22.67 -12.72 -15.75
C VAL A 117 -23.24 -12.47 -17.16
N PRO A 118 -23.38 -11.22 -17.62
CA PRO A 118 -24.02 -10.97 -18.91
C PRO A 118 -23.11 -11.53 -20.02
N GLY A 119 -23.66 -12.39 -20.89
CA GLY A 119 -23.03 -12.75 -22.15
C GLY A 119 -22.45 -14.16 -22.26
N GLY A 120 -23.22 -15.03 -22.95
CA GLY A 120 -22.71 -15.95 -23.98
C GLY A 120 -22.19 -17.31 -23.52
N SER A 121 -22.92 -18.36 -23.89
CA SER A 121 -22.55 -19.77 -23.84
C SER A 121 -21.34 -20.07 -24.75
N GLY A 122 -20.13 -20.01 -24.19
CA GLY A 122 -18.88 -20.42 -24.83
C GLY A 122 -17.80 -20.64 -23.77
N GLY A 123 -17.40 -21.89 -23.55
CA GLY A 123 -16.57 -22.30 -22.41
C GLY A 123 -15.12 -21.83 -22.49
N SER A 124 -14.83 -20.61 -22.06
CA SER A 124 -13.46 -20.20 -21.73
C SER A 124 -13.02 -20.90 -20.45
N ARG A 125 -11.82 -21.50 -20.44
CA ARG A 125 -11.23 -22.14 -19.27
C ARG A 125 -11.09 -21.16 -18.09
N ALA A 126 -10.91 -19.87 -18.35
CA ALA A 126 -10.97 -18.82 -17.33
C ALA A 126 -12.35 -18.72 -16.67
N LYS A 127 -13.45 -18.77 -17.44
CA LYS A 127 -14.83 -18.81 -16.90
C LYS A 127 -15.10 -20.12 -16.16
N ALA A 128 -14.56 -21.25 -16.62
CA ALA A 128 -14.69 -22.54 -15.95
C ALA A 128 -13.92 -22.60 -14.62
N LEU A 129 -12.69 -22.07 -14.58
CA LEU A 129 -11.88 -21.96 -13.37
C LEU A 129 -12.52 -21.00 -12.37
N LEU A 130 -13.05 -19.87 -12.84
CA LEU A 130 -13.84 -18.96 -12.00
C LEU A 130 -15.11 -19.65 -11.46
N GLY A 131 -15.84 -20.40 -12.30
CA GLY A 131 -17.01 -21.17 -11.90
C GLY A 131 -16.70 -22.29 -10.89
N TRP A 132 -15.55 -22.94 -11.04
CA TRP A 132 -15.05 -23.95 -10.12
C TRP A 132 -14.66 -23.34 -8.77
N PHE A 133 -13.94 -22.21 -8.80
CA PHE A 133 -13.56 -21.41 -7.64
C PHE A 133 -14.76 -20.93 -6.82
N ARG A 134 -15.82 -20.51 -7.49
CA ARG A 134 -17.09 -20.11 -6.85
C ARG A 134 -17.72 -21.22 -6.00
N LYS A 135 -17.48 -22.49 -6.38
CA LYS A 135 -18.03 -23.67 -5.70
C LYS A 135 -17.04 -24.28 -4.69
N HIS A 136 -15.76 -23.92 -4.77
CA HIS A 136 -14.68 -24.43 -3.94
C HIS A 136 -13.83 -23.23 -3.48
N PRO A 137 -14.17 -22.62 -2.33
CA PRO A 137 -13.42 -21.50 -1.77
C PRO A 137 -11.93 -21.88 -1.61
N LEU A 138 -11.02 -20.90 -1.64
CA LEU A 138 -9.55 -21.02 -1.69
C LEU A 138 -8.87 -21.73 -0.49
N ALA A 139 -9.57 -22.62 0.21
CA ALA A 139 -8.95 -23.67 1.01
C ALA A 139 -7.97 -24.47 0.12
N PRO A 140 -6.84 -24.88 0.67
CA PRO A 140 -5.64 -24.17 0.28
C PRO A 140 -4.95 -24.84 -0.92
N LEU A 141 -5.23 -24.28 -2.10
CA LEU A 141 -4.48 -24.57 -3.33
C LEU A 141 -3.01 -24.08 -3.25
N THR A 142 -2.69 -23.34 -2.19
CA THR A 142 -1.36 -22.80 -1.85
C THR A 142 -0.68 -23.53 -0.68
N ASP A 143 -1.35 -24.45 0.02
CA ASP A 143 -0.85 -25.10 1.27
C ASP A 143 -0.64 -26.62 1.12
N GLN A 144 -0.76 -27.17 -0.09
CA GLN A 144 -0.31 -28.53 -0.35
C GLN A 144 1.22 -28.53 -0.55
N GLY A 145 1.94 -28.42 0.57
CA GLY A 145 3.31 -28.91 0.73
C GLY A 145 4.40 -27.89 1.06
N VAL A 146 4.37 -27.22 2.21
CA VAL A 146 5.61 -26.77 2.90
C VAL A 146 5.40 -26.82 4.42
N GLY A 147 6.01 -27.79 5.09
CA GLY A 147 6.22 -27.70 6.54
C GLY A 147 7.32 -26.67 6.84
N ASP A 148 7.10 -25.85 7.86
CA ASP A 148 8.09 -25.16 8.72
C ASP A 148 9.26 -24.37 8.11
N ALA A 149 9.34 -24.15 6.80
CA ALA A 149 10.31 -23.22 6.22
C ALA A 149 9.72 -21.80 6.17
N ILE A 150 10.34 -20.84 6.87
CA ILE A 150 10.04 -19.41 6.69
C ILE A 150 10.17 -19.09 5.20
N GLU A 151 9.13 -18.53 4.60
CA GLU A 151 9.09 -18.21 3.18
C GLU A 151 10.33 -17.41 2.75
N PRO A 152 11.00 -17.73 1.61
CA PRO A 152 12.26 -17.10 1.21
C PRO A 152 12.21 -15.55 1.19
N ARG A 153 11.08 -14.96 0.80
CA ARG A 153 10.87 -13.50 0.84
C ARG A 153 10.86 -12.95 2.27
N LEU A 154 10.19 -13.63 3.20
CA LEU A 154 10.12 -13.23 4.60
C LEU A 154 11.47 -13.41 5.30
N GLN A 155 12.22 -14.46 4.93
CA GLN A 155 13.59 -14.68 5.40
C GLN A 155 14.51 -13.52 4.98
N ILE A 156 14.46 -13.10 3.71
CA ILE A 156 15.21 -11.95 3.20
C ILE A 156 14.82 -10.66 3.94
N ILE A 157 13.52 -10.40 4.10
CA ILE A 157 13.06 -9.19 4.81
C ILE A 157 13.53 -9.20 6.27
N SER A 158 13.46 -10.35 6.94
CA SER A 158 13.92 -10.49 8.33
C SER A 158 15.43 -10.24 8.45
N ALA A 159 16.22 -10.78 7.53
CA ALA A 159 17.65 -10.51 7.44
C ALA A 159 17.93 -9.02 7.15
N ALA A 160 17.15 -8.39 6.27
CA ALA A 160 17.27 -6.96 6.00
C ALA A 160 17.00 -6.12 7.25
N ILE A 161 15.98 -6.44 8.05
CA ILE A 161 15.72 -5.76 9.33
C ILE A 161 16.94 -5.88 10.26
N MET A 162 17.52 -7.08 10.40
CA MET A 162 18.71 -7.31 11.24
C MET A 162 19.91 -6.47 10.77
N VAL A 163 20.22 -6.51 9.48
CA VAL A 163 21.34 -5.73 8.91
C VAL A 163 21.10 -4.23 9.08
N LEU A 164 19.88 -3.74 8.81
CA LEU A 164 19.55 -2.31 8.94
C LEU A 164 19.60 -1.84 10.39
N HIS A 165 19.24 -2.70 11.35
CA HIS A 165 19.39 -2.43 12.77
C HIS A 165 20.88 -2.27 13.15
N ASP A 166 21.74 -3.17 12.68
CA ASP A 166 23.14 -3.24 13.11
C ASP A 166 24.06 -2.22 12.42
N VAL A 167 24.00 -2.14 11.08
CA VAL A 167 24.92 -1.28 10.31
C VAL A 167 24.27 0.02 9.82
N GLY A 168 22.94 0.10 9.80
CA GLY A 168 22.19 1.26 9.35
C GLY A 168 21.93 1.32 7.84
N VAL A 169 20.95 2.14 7.45
CA VAL A 169 20.44 2.22 6.07
C VAL A 169 21.50 2.63 5.05
N GLU A 170 22.44 3.52 5.36
CA GLU A 170 23.43 3.95 4.37
C GLU A 170 24.50 2.89 4.06
N ARG A 171 24.79 2.01 5.03
CA ARG A 171 25.87 1.01 4.92
C ARG A 171 25.39 -0.38 4.55
N ALA A 172 24.11 -0.67 4.75
CA ALA A 172 23.53 -1.96 4.39
C ALA A 172 23.58 -2.19 2.88
N ASP A 173 24.26 -3.24 2.44
CA ASP A 173 24.29 -3.67 1.04
C ASP A 173 23.55 -5.01 0.83
N MET A 174 23.37 -5.38 -0.44
CA MET A 174 22.65 -6.61 -0.80
C MET A 174 23.44 -7.87 -0.47
N ASP A 175 24.77 -7.79 -0.38
CA ASP A 175 25.65 -8.92 -0.13
C ASP A 175 25.55 -9.32 1.36
N GLN A 176 25.65 -8.34 2.26
CA GLN A 176 25.45 -8.51 3.71
C GLN A 176 24.07 -9.08 4.04
N ILE A 177 23.02 -8.62 3.34
CA ILE A 177 21.66 -9.11 3.56
C ILE A 177 21.50 -10.55 3.05
N ALA A 178 22.09 -10.88 1.90
CA ALA A 178 22.08 -12.25 1.38
C ALA A 178 22.84 -13.20 2.31
N ASP A 179 24.01 -12.80 2.78
CA ASP A 179 24.82 -13.55 3.76
C ASP A 179 24.04 -13.77 5.07
N THR A 180 23.40 -12.73 5.60
CA THR A 180 22.57 -12.81 6.82
C THR A 180 21.34 -13.70 6.60
N ALA A 181 20.75 -13.67 5.41
CA ALA A 181 19.65 -14.55 5.03
C ALA A 181 20.11 -15.98 4.73
N GLY A 182 21.41 -16.26 4.59
CA GLY A 182 21.92 -17.58 4.21
C GLY A 182 21.58 -17.99 2.77
N ILE A 183 21.42 -17.02 1.85
CA ILE A 183 21.12 -17.26 0.44
C ILE A 183 22.15 -16.55 -0.47
N SER A 184 22.18 -16.88 -1.76
CA SER A 184 22.99 -16.13 -2.71
C SER A 184 22.37 -14.78 -3.04
N VAL A 185 23.21 -13.81 -3.41
CA VAL A 185 22.78 -12.48 -3.88
C VAL A 185 21.88 -12.59 -5.11
N ASP A 186 22.13 -13.56 -6.00
CA ASP A 186 21.28 -13.81 -7.17
C ASP A 186 19.88 -14.30 -6.76
N ALA A 187 19.79 -15.19 -5.76
CA ALA A 187 18.50 -15.64 -5.23
C ALA A 187 17.75 -14.48 -4.55
N LEU A 188 18.47 -13.61 -3.83
CA LEU A 188 17.89 -12.39 -3.26
C LEU A 188 17.33 -11.48 -4.36
N ARG A 189 18.10 -11.22 -5.43
CA ARG A 189 17.70 -10.38 -6.56
C ARG A 189 16.51 -10.93 -7.36
N GLN A 190 16.32 -12.25 -7.38
CA GLN A 190 15.12 -12.86 -7.97
C GLN A 190 13.84 -12.46 -7.21
N HIS A 191 13.92 -12.24 -5.91
CA HIS A 191 12.80 -11.81 -5.07
C HIS A 191 12.69 -10.28 -4.97
N PHE A 192 13.82 -9.58 -4.85
CA PHE A 192 13.89 -8.14 -4.76
C PHE A 192 14.91 -7.62 -5.78
N PRO A 193 14.46 -7.31 -7.02
CA PRO A 193 15.35 -6.90 -8.11
C PRO A 193 16.23 -5.70 -7.76
N THR A 194 15.71 -4.82 -6.91
CA THR A 194 16.36 -3.57 -6.53
C THR A 194 16.46 -3.43 -5.02
N ARG A 195 17.51 -2.73 -4.57
CA ARG A 195 17.66 -2.35 -3.16
C ARG A 195 16.44 -1.58 -2.65
N GLN A 196 15.88 -0.70 -3.49
CA GLN A 196 14.74 0.12 -3.11
C GLN A 196 13.45 -0.70 -2.89
N SER A 197 13.18 -1.72 -3.71
CA SER A 197 12.04 -2.63 -3.50
C SER A 197 12.19 -3.45 -2.21
N LEU A 198 13.41 -3.90 -1.89
CA LEU A 198 13.72 -4.54 -0.61
C LEU A 198 13.51 -3.61 0.59
N LEU A 199 14.07 -2.39 0.54
CA LEU A 199 13.93 -1.41 1.63
C LEU A 199 12.47 -1.04 1.87
N THR A 200 11.69 -0.87 0.81
CA THR A 200 10.26 -0.53 0.93
C THR A 200 9.45 -1.68 1.52
N ALA A 201 9.72 -2.93 1.11
CA ALA A 201 9.11 -4.12 1.74
C ALA A 201 9.53 -4.28 3.20
N THR A 202 10.77 -3.90 3.51
CA THR A 202 11.30 -3.92 4.88
C THR A 202 10.61 -2.89 5.76
N VAL A 203 10.33 -1.68 5.23
CA VAL A 203 9.52 -0.67 5.91
C VAL A 203 8.14 -1.22 6.27
N ASP A 204 7.41 -1.78 5.31
CA ASP A 204 6.05 -2.30 5.55
C ASP A 204 6.05 -3.33 6.68
N ARG A 205 6.99 -4.28 6.63
CA ARG A 205 7.10 -5.35 7.62
C ARG A 205 7.50 -4.84 9.00
N TRP A 206 8.54 -4.02 9.08
CA TRP A 206 9.06 -3.53 10.36
C TRP A 206 8.07 -2.58 11.03
N SER A 207 7.55 -1.60 10.28
CA SER A 207 6.51 -0.68 10.76
C SER A 207 5.24 -1.41 11.19
N SER A 208 4.80 -2.43 10.44
CA SER A 208 3.64 -3.26 10.80
C SER A 208 3.85 -4.06 12.09
N THR A 209 5.08 -4.50 12.36
CA THR A 209 5.41 -5.26 13.58
C THR A 209 5.21 -4.41 14.83
N LEU A 210 5.53 -3.12 14.75
CA LEU A 210 5.35 -2.16 15.85
C LEU A 210 3.93 -1.59 15.90
N SER A 211 3.32 -1.30 14.75
CA SER A 211 2.03 -0.60 14.69
C SER A 211 0.82 -1.51 14.93
N ARG A 212 0.84 -2.77 14.48
CA ARG A 212 -0.30 -3.69 14.63
C ARG A 212 -0.74 -3.92 16.07
N PRO A 213 0.17 -4.19 17.04
CA PRO A 213 -0.21 -4.33 18.45
C PRO A 213 -0.86 -3.08 19.04
N LEU A 214 -0.63 -1.91 18.42
CA LEU A 214 -1.13 -0.61 18.89
C LEU A 214 -2.48 -0.23 18.28
N LEU A 215 -2.98 -0.94 17.27
CA LEU A 215 -4.27 -0.66 16.63
C LEU A 215 -5.45 -0.56 17.63
N PRO A 216 -5.55 -1.41 18.68
CA PRO A 216 -6.62 -1.28 19.67
C PRO A 216 -6.63 0.07 20.40
N ILE A 217 -5.50 0.79 20.45
CA ILE A 217 -5.42 2.14 21.04
C ILE A 217 -6.21 3.14 20.21
N ALA A 218 -6.22 3.02 18.87
CA ALA A 218 -6.98 3.91 18.01
C ALA A 218 -8.49 3.77 18.27
N GLU A 219 -8.97 2.53 18.42
CA GLU A 219 -10.38 2.27 18.72
C GLU A 219 -10.75 2.73 20.14
N GLN A 220 -9.90 2.45 21.14
CA GLN A 220 -10.23 2.70 22.54
C GLN A 220 -9.98 4.15 23.00
N TYR A 221 -8.94 4.80 22.49
CA TYR A 221 -8.47 6.10 22.96
C TYR A 221 -8.36 7.17 21.86
N GLY A 222 -8.58 6.79 20.59
CA GLY A 222 -8.62 7.70 19.45
C GLY A 222 -7.31 7.88 18.70
N ALA A 223 -7.38 8.59 17.58
CA ALA A 223 -6.29 8.74 16.60
C ALA A 223 -5.04 9.41 17.19
N VAL A 224 -5.22 10.44 18.02
CA VAL A 224 -4.10 11.16 18.66
C VAL A 224 -3.35 10.26 19.64
N ALA A 225 -4.07 9.47 20.44
CA ALA A 225 -3.47 8.52 21.36
C ALA A 225 -2.71 7.39 20.63
N TYR A 226 -3.25 6.94 19.49
CA TYR A 226 -2.58 5.97 18.62
C TYR A 226 -1.28 6.53 18.03
N LEU A 227 -1.29 7.77 17.53
CA LEU A 227 -0.08 8.41 17.01
C LEU A 227 0.97 8.65 18.11
N HIS A 228 0.56 9.02 19.32
CA HIS A 228 1.46 9.08 20.48
C HIS A 228 2.11 7.72 20.76
N ALA A 229 1.32 6.65 20.81
CA ALA A 229 1.85 5.30 21.03
C ALA A 229 2.82 4.86 19.92
N LEU A 230 2.54 5.21 18.66
CA LEU A 230 3.46 4.97 17.54
C LEU A 230 4.77 5.76 17.68
N ILE A 231 4.73 7.01 18.12
CA ILE A 231 5.93 7.81 18.36
C ILE A 231 6.79 7.17 19.45
N VAL A 232 6.18 6.76 20.56
CA VAL A 232 6.88 6.07 21.65
C VAL A 232 7.54 4.79 21.10
N ALA A 233 6.79 3.94 20.40
CA ALA A 233 7.33 2.70 19.84
C ALA A 233 8.44 2.92 18.82
N TYR A 234 8.32 3.93 17.95
CA TYR A 234 9.35 4.21 16.95
C TYR A 234 10.58 4.88 17.57
N SER A 235 10.44 5.60 18.68
CA SER A 235 11.56 6.28 19.33
C SER A 235 12.59 5.31 19.90
N GLU A 236 12.13 4.11 20.25
CA GLU A 236 12.98 2.97 20.64
C GLU A 236 13.66 2.30 19.44
N GLU A 237 13.30 2.69 18.20
CA GLU A 237 13.77 2.08 16.95
C GLU A 237 14.40 3.12 16.00
N PRO A 238 15.57 3.72 16.35
CA PRO A 238 16.18 4.78 15.53
C PRO A 238 16.53 4.34 14.09
N ALA A 239 16.83 3.06 13.90
CA ALA A 239 17.13 2.49 12.59
C ALA A 239 15.89 2.47 11.68
N LEU A 240 14.70 2.13 12.22
CA LEU A 240 13.44 2.24 11.51
C LEU A 240 13.10 3.70 11.17
N MET A 241 13.31 4.64 12.11
CA MET A 241 13.08 6.06 11.85
C MET A 241 13.90 6.57 10.67
N ARG A 242 15.19 6.20 10.61
CA ARG A 242 16.08 6.52 9.47
C ARG A 242 15.61 5.85 8.18
N LEU A 243 15.21 4.59 8.25
CA LEU A 243 14.69 3.86 7.09
C LEU A 243 13.48 4.55 6.50
N LEU A 244 12.47 4.86 7.32
CA LEU A 244 11.28 5.58 6.91
C LEU A 244 11.60 6.95 6.28
N ALA A 245 12.54 7.70 6.86
CA ALA A 245 12.96 9.00 6.31
C ALA A 245 13.62 8.83 4.93
N SER A 246 14.52 7.85 4.78
CA SER A 246 15.19 7.55 3.52
C SER A 246 14.20 7.09 2.42
N THR A 247 13.25 6.22 2.77
CA THR A 247 12.26 5.71 1.82
C THR A 247 11.23 6.78 1.44
N LEU A 248 10.85 7.66 2.36
CA LEU A 248 9.98 8.80 2.07
C LEU A 248 10.62 9.73 1.03
N ALA A 249 11.89 10.08 1.21
CA ALA A 249 12.62 10.92 0.28
C ALA A 249 12.77 10.25 -1.10
N ALA A 250 13.21 8.99 -1.13
CA ALA A 250 13.36 8.22 -2.37
C ALA A 250 12.05 8.06 -3.14
N SER A 251 10.91 7.94 -2.45
CA SER A 251 9.60 7.72 -3.08
C SER A 251 8.96 8.98 -3.66
N SER A 252 9.58 10.16 -3.44
CA SER A 252 9.14 11.41 -4.04
C SER A 252 9.46 11.51 -5.53
N ASP A 253 10.41 10.71 -6.02
CA ASP A 253 10.71 10.55 -7.44
C ASP A 253 9.91 9.37 -8.02
N PRO A 254 8.92 9.61 -8.91
CA PRO A 254 8.14 8.54 -9.52
C PRO A 254 8.96 7.56 -10.36
N ALA A 255 10.17 7.93 -10.79
CA ALA A 255 11.05 7.05 -11.55
C ALA A 255 11.73 5.98 -10.68
N ASN A 256 11.72 6.13 -9.35
CA ASN A 256 12.34 5.18 -8.45
C ASN A 256 11.48 3.92 -8.30
N GLU A 257 12.07 2.76 -8.58
CA GLU A 257 11.43 1.47 -8.41
C GLU A 257 11.05 1.25 -6.93
N GLY A 258 9.78 0.98 -6.65
CA GLY A 258 9.25 0.88 -5.28
C GLY A 258 8.60 2.17 -4.74
N ALA A 259 8.75 3.32 -5.41
CA ALA A 259 8.07 4.57 -5.04
C ALA A 259 6.54 4.40 -5.01
N ASP A 260 5.97 3.70 -5.99
CA ASP A 260 4.55 3.36 -6.06
C ASP A 260 4.06 2.57 -4.85
N TYR A 261 4.89 1.63 -4.38
CA TYR A 261 4.57 0.79 -3.24
C TYR A 261 4.60 1.62 -1.95
N TYR A 262 5.65 2.42 -1.73
CA TYR A 262 5.70 3.31 -0.56
C TYR A 262 4.57 4.35 -0.58
N ARG A 263 4.25 4.93 -1.73
CA ARG A 263 3.12 5.85 -1.90
C ARG A 263 1.82 5.19 -1.46
N THR A 264 1.61 3.93 -1.83
CA THR A 264 0.46 3.13 -1.38
C THR A 264 0.46 2.94 0.14
N LEU A 265 1.61 2.62 0.75
CA LEU A 265 1.74 2.49 2.21
C LEU A 265 1.40 3.80 2.93
N TYR A 266 1.92 4.92 2.43
CA TYR A 266 1.66 6.25 2.99
C TYR A 266 0.19 6.66 2.87
N LEU A 267 -0.42 6.46 1.69
CA LEU A 267 -1.84 6.77 1.48
C LEU A 267 -2.74 5.92 2.37
N ARG A 268 -2.41 4.63 2.56
CA ARG A 268 -3.12 3.75 3.50
C ARG A 268 -3.03 4.28 4.92
N PHE A 269 -1.82 4.58 5.38
CA PHE A 269 -1.63 5.12 6.73
C PHE A 269 -2.44 6.42 6.92
N ARG A 270 -2.41 7.31 5.94
CA ARG A 270 -3.23 8.53 5.94
C ARG A 270 -4.72 8.23 6.05
N GLN A 271 -5.21 7.23 5.33
CA GLN A 271 -6.61 6.83 5.40
C GLN A 271 -6.99 6.21 6.74
N THR A 272 -6.11 5.39 7.33
CA THR A 272 -6.29 4.85 8.69
C THR A 272 -6.45 5.97 9.71
N ILE A 273 -5.58 6.98 9.68
CA ILE A 273 -5.67 8.12 10.60
C ILE A 273 -6.96 8.92 10.38
N ARG A 274 -7.35 9.16 9.11
CA ARG A 274 -8.60 9.85 8.79
C ARG A 274 -9.82 9.09 9.33
N GLY A 275 -9.91 7.79 9.08
CA GLY A 275 -11.01 6.96 9.56
C GLY A 275 -11.09 6.91 11.09
N ALA A 276 -9.94 6.88 11.77
CA ALA A 276 -9.88 6.98 13.23
C ALA A 276 -10.42 8.32 13.74
N LEU A 277 -10.06 9.45 13.10
CA LEU A 277 -10.59 10.78 13.45
C LEU A 277 -12.10 10.90 13.18
N GLU A 278 -12.59 10.33 12.08
CA GLU A 278 -14.04 10.26 11.78
C GLU A 278 -14.79 9.46 12.85
N HIS A 279 -14.18 8.38 13.34
CA HIS A 279 -14.72 7.62 14.47
C HIS A 279 -14.66 8.42 15.79
N ASP A 280 -13.61 9.19 16.01
CA ASP A 280 -13.48 10.05 17.20
C ASP A 280 -14.54 11.15 17.25
N ILE A 281 -14.89 11.76 16.12
CA ILE A 281 -16.04 12.70 16.04
C ILE A 281 -17.34 11.96 16.38
N ARG A 282 -17.61 10.81 15.73
CA ARG A 282 -18.84 10.04 15.95
C ARG A 282 -19.02 9.59 17.40
N THR A 283 -17.92 9.33 18.10
CA THR A 283 -17.92 8.91 19.51
C THR A 283 -17.81 10.07 20.50
N GLY A 284 -17.70 11.31 20.03
CA GLY A 284 -17.60 12.52 20.85
C GLY A 284 -16.24 12.73 21.51
N ARG A 285 -15.18 12.06 21.04
CA ARG A 285 -13.78 12.26 21.51
C ARG A 285 -13.13 13.50 20.92
N GLU A 286 -13.54 13.88 19.72
CA GLU A 286 -13.14 15.12 19.04
C GLU A 286 -14.37 15.95 18.67
N PRO A 287 -14.25 17.29 18.57
CA PRO A 287 -15.37 18.17 18.29
C PRO A 287 -15.90 17.99 16.86
N ASP A 288 -17.19 18.25 16.66
CA ASP A 288 -17.84 18.22 15.35
C ASP A 288 -17.41 19.35 14.39
N THR A 289 -16.84 20.43 14.94
CA THR A 289 -16.19 21.51 14.20
C THR A 289 -14.88 21.05 13.52
N MET A 290 -14.31 19.91 13.91
CA MET A 290 -13.10 19.38 13.28
C MET A 290 -13.39 18.85 11.87
N GLU A 291 -12.66 19.31 10.86
CA GLU A 291 -12.66 18.70 9.53
C GLU A 291 -11.65 17.53 9.46
N PRO A 292 -12.07 16.24 9.36
CA PRO A 292 -11.17 15.09 9.46
C PRO A 292 -10.03 15.09 8.45
N ALA A 293 -10.30 15.53 7.22
CA ALA A 293 -9.30 15.58 6.16
C ALA A 293 -8.16 16.56 6.49
N ARG A 294 -8.49 17.75 7.03
CA ARG A 294 -7.50 18.76 7.44
C ARG A 294 -6.79 18.35 8.73
N ALA A 295 -7.51 17.81 9.70
CA ALA A 295 -6.92 17.30 10.94
C ALA A 295 -5.92 16.17 10.66
N THR A 296 -6.22 15.28 9.72
CA THR A 296 -5.29 14.23 9.26
C THR A 296 -4.00 14.85 8.70
N GLU A 297 -4.11 15.84 7.82
CA GLU A 297 -2.96 16.53 7.24
C GLU A 297 -2.09 17.19 8.32
N GLN A 298 -2.72 17.90 9.26
CA GLN A 298 -2.02 18.55 10.37
C GLN A 298 -1.30 17.55 11.28
N LEU A 299 -1.97 16.45 11.64
CA LEU A 299 -1.38 15.41 12.49
C LEU A 299 -0.21 14.71 11.80
N LEU A 300 -0.33 14.35 10.53
CA LEU A 300 0.76 13.70 9.79
C LEU A 300 1.93 14.65 9.57
N ALA A 301 1.67 15.92 9.25
CA ALA A 301 2.72 16.94 9.14
C ALA A 301 3.48 17.10 10.46
N LEU A 302 2.78 17.10 11.60
CA LEU A 302 3.39 17.11 12.92
C LEU A 302 4.19 15.83 13.17
N TYR A 303 3.60 14.66 12.94
CA TYR A 303 4.21 13.34 13.16
C TYR A 303 5.51 13.15 12.36
N ASP A 304 5.47 13.40 11.04
CA ASP A 304 6.64 13.26 10.18
C ASP A 304 7.69 14.33 10.47
N GLY A 305 7.26 15.58 10.68
CA GLY A 305 8.15 16.70 10.98
C GLY A 305 8.92 16.52 12.29
N LEU A 306 8.26 16.01 13.33
CA LEU A 306 8.91 15.73 14.62
C LEU A 306 9.89 14.56 14.52
N ARG A 307 9.58 13.53 13.73
CA ARG A 307 10.50 12.40 13.50
C ARG A 307 11.76 12.83 12.78
N VAL A 308 11.66 13.70 11.77
CA VAL A 308 12.83 14.27 11.09
C VAL A 308 13.67 15.10 12.05
N GLN A 309 13.04 15.94 12.89
CA GLN A 309 13.77 16.71 13.91
C GLN A 309 14.48 15.82 14.93
N ALA A 310 13.85 14.74 15.38
CA ALA A 310 14.45 13.78 16.31
C ALA A 310 15.71 13.10 15.73
N LEU A 311 15.76 12.90 14.41
CA LEU A 311 16.94 12.37 13.73
C LEU A 311 18.08 13.39 13.59
N LEU A 312 17.77 14.69 13.58
CA LEU A 312 18.73 15.76 13.30
C LEU A 312 19.23 16.48 14.55
N VAL A 313 18.43 16.51 15.61
CA VAL A 313 18.71 17.28 16.84
C VAL A 313 19.03 16.33 17.98
N PRO A 314 20.30 16.28 18.45
CA PRO A 314 20.68 15.43 19.57
C PRO A 314 19.90 15.76 20.84
N GLY A 315 19.37 14.73 21.51
CA GLY A 315 18.60 14.88 22.76
C GLY A 315 17.19 15.46 22.59
N PHE A 316 16.67 15.51 21.36
CA PHE A 316 15.31 15.96 21.10
C PHE A 316 14.27 14.98 21.66
N ASP A 317 13.46 15.43 22.61
CA ASP A 317 12.36 14.66 23.17
C ASP A 317 11.15 14.72 22.23
N ILE A 318 11.07 13.73 21.34
CA ILE A 318 10.00 13.62 20.35
C ILE A 318 8.62 13.39 20.99
N ILE A 319 8.57 12.70 22.13
CA ILE A 319 7.32 12.35 22.81
C ILE A 319 6.73 13.62 23.43
N GLU A 320 7.53 14.35 24.22
CA GLU A 320 7.12 15.62 24.83
C GLU A 320 6.75 16.67 23.77
N ALA A 321 7.52 16.73 22.68
CA ALA A 321 7.23 17.64 21.58
C ALA A 321 5.90 17.32 20.89
N PHE A 322 5.59 16.04 20.66
CA PHE A 322 4.31 15.61 20.10
C PHE A 322 3.15 15.92 21.04
N ASP A 323 3.24 15.54 22.31
CA ASP A 323 2.18 15.74 23.29
C ASP A 323 1.81 17.21 23.43
N ARG A 324 2.82 18.08 23.54
CA ARG A 324 2.63 19.53 23.62
C ARG A 324 1.97 20.09 22.35
N ALA A 325 2.43 19.67 21.17
CA ALA A 325 1.93 20.19 19.90
C ALA A 325 0.52 19.68 19.58
N ALA A 326 0.27 18.38 19.74
CA ALA A 326 -1.05 17.77 19.57
C ALA A 326 -2.07 18.37 20.54
N SER A 327 -1.70 18.58 21.82
CA SER A 327 -2.59 19.21 22.80
C SER A 327 -3.01 20.63 22.40
N ARG A 328 -2.13 21.40 21.78
CA ARG A 328 -2.47 22.76 21.28
C ARG A 328 -3.30 22.69 20.00
N MET A 329 -2.93 21.80 19.08
CA MET A 329 -3.64 21.59 17.82
C MET A 329 -5.11 21.20 18.07
N ARG A 330 -5.36 20.26 18.99
CA ARG A 330 -6.72 19.80 19.34
C ARG A 330 -7.64 20.91 19.85
N ARG A 331 -7.09 21.91 20.58
CA ARG A 331 -7.90 23.07 20.99
C ARG A 331 -8.37 23.88 19.78
N GLY A 332 -7.53 24.01 18.76
CA GLY A 332 -7.88 24.69 17.51
C GLY A 332 -8.96 23.96 16.71
N TRP A 333 -9.09 22.64 16.85
CA TRP A 333 -10.18 21.89 16.21
C TRP A 333 -11.56 22.20 16.77
N SER A 334 -11.64 22.75 17.99
CA SER A 334 -12.89 23.20 18.61
C SER A 334 -13.37 24.56 18.09
N GLU A 335 -12.60 25.23 17.24
CA GLU A 335 -12.92 26.53 16.68
C GLU A 335 -13.19 26.42 15.17
N ASP A 336 -14.11 27.23 14.66
CA ASP A 336 -14.30 27.36 13.22
C ASP A 336 -13.03 27.90 12.56
N TYR A 337 -12.61 27.28 11.45
CA TYR A 337 -11.47 27.77 10.70
C TYR A 337 -11.69 29.21 10.22
N ARG A 338 -10.84 30.13 10.66
CA ARG A 338 -10.78 31.51 10.18
C ARG A 338 -9.42 31.77 9.57
N ARG A 339 -9.41 32.14 8.29
CA ARG A 339 -8.18 32.55 7.61
C ARG A 339 -7.65 33.82 8.28
N THR A 340 -6.40 33.78 8.73
CA THR A 340 -5.73 34.94 9.33
C THR A 340 -5.19 35.87 8.25
N ASP A 341 -5.06 37.15 8.59
CA ASP A 341 -4.36 38.18 7.80
C ASP A 341 -2.83 38.02 7.81
N LEU A 342 -2.27 37.22 8.74
CA LEU A 342 -0.83 36.91 8.83
C LEU A 342 -0.18 36.38 7.53
N PHE A 343 -0.97 35.87 6.58
CA PHE A 343 -0.48 35.38 5.29
C PHE A 343 -0.47 36.44 4.18
N GLU A 344 -0.96 37.65 4.46
CA GLU A 344 -0.96 38.80 3.55
C GLU A 344 0.37 39.58 3.67
N ILE A 345 1.49 38.86 3.78
CA ILE A 345 2.81 39.48 3.74
C ILE A 345 3.12 39.79 2.27
N PRO A 346 3.37 41.06 1.90
CA PRO A 346 3.80 41.40 0.55
C PRO A 346 5.21 40.83 0.32
N LEU A 347 5.27 39.63 -0.24
CA LEU A 347 6.50 39.09 -0.80
C LEU A 347 6.79 39.86 -2.08
N ASP A 348 7.87 40.64 -2.07
CA ASP A 348 8.31 41.45 -3.22
C ASP A 348 8.52 40.51 -4.42
N ARG A 349 7.55 40.47 -5.34
CA ARG A 349 7.58 39.59 -6.54
C ARG A 349 8.53 40.13 -7.62
N THR A 350 9.50 40.97 -7.25
CA THR A 350 10.48 41.64 -8.12
C THR A 350 11.76 40.84 -8.38
N ARG A 351 11.74 39.53 -8.15
CA ARG A 351 12.61 38.61 -8.91
C ARG A 351 11.77 37.87 -9.94
N GLU A 352 11.43 38.61 -10.98
CA GLU A 352 10.94 38.08 -12.23
C GLU A 352 11.79 36.92 -12.71
N HIS A 353 11.10 35.99 -13.36
CA HIS A 353 11.61 34.98 -14.27
C HIS A 353 12.47 35.57 -15.41
N ALA A 354 13.63 36.15 -15.10
CA ALA A 354 14.63 36.56 -16.07
C ALA A 354 15.76 35.52 -16.09
N ASN A 355 15.50 34.39 -16.77
CA ASN A 355 16.44 33.38 -17.29
C ASN A 355 15.88 31.95 -17.16
N ARG A 356 14.72 31.69 -17.75
CA ARG A 356 14.51 30.37 -18.38
C ARG A 356 14.74 30.57 -19.88
N PRO A 357 15.80 30.01 -20.48
CA PRO A 357 15.88 29.93 -21.92
C PRO A 357 14.72 29.03 -22.40
N ASP A 358 13.94 29.51 -23.36
CA ASP A 358 12.92 28.73 -24.04
C ASP A 358 13.56 27.47 -24.64
N LEU A 359 13.18 26.29 -24.14
CA LEU A 359 13.60 25.00 -24.70
C LEU A 359 12.66 24.48 -25.80
N PHE A 360 11.66 25.27 -26.21
CA PHE A 360 10.84 24.96 -27.38
C PHE A 360 10.44 26.27 -28.09
N GLY A 361 11.30 26.73 -29.00
CA GLY A 361 10.90 27.63 -30.07
C GLY A 361 10.31 26.83 -31.24
N PRO A 362 9.37 27.39 -32.02
CA PRO A 362 8.72 26.69 -33.11
C PRO A 362 9.59 26.75 -34.38
N GLU A 363 9.87 25.59 -34.96
CA GLU A 363 9.80 25.30 -36.42
C GLU A 363 10.02 23.80 -36.67
#